data_AF-A0A6L3XST3-F1
#
_entry.id   AF-A0A6L3XST3-F1
#
_cell.length_a   1.000
_cell.length_b   1.000
_cell.length_c   1.000
_cell.angle_alpha   90.00
_cell.angle_beta   90.00
_cell.angle_gamma   90.00
#
_symmetry.space_group_name_H-M   'P 1'
#
loop_
_entity.id
_entity.type
_entity.pdbx_description
1 polymer ?
#
loop_
_entity_poly.entity_id
_entity_poly.type
_entity_poly.pdbx_seq_one_letter_code
_entity_poly.pdbx_strand_id
1 'polypeptide(L)'
;MKKQLLSTLAASVLLLSASVVQAQDAPSRTECIAPAKPGGGFDLTCKLIQVSLLETKAIEKPMRVTYIPGGVGAVAYNAIVAQRPAEAGTVVAFSGGSLLTLSQGKFGRYDVNDVRWLATVGTDYGMIAVRADSPWKSLKDLLTAMEKDPNSVVIGAGASIGSQDWMKAALLAQQ
;
A
#
# COMPACT_ATOMS: atom_id res chain seq x y z
N MET A 1 10.78 62.91 -3.03
CA MET A 1 9.56 62.55 -2.26
C MET A 1 8.64 61.58 -3.01
N LYS A 2 8.07 61.91 -4.19
CA LYS A 2 7.16 60.99 -4.93
C LYS A 2 7.75 59.60 -5.26
N LYS A 3 9.04 59.52 -5.62
CA LYS A 3 9.72 58.22 -5.91
C LYS A 3 9.96 57.34 -4.67
N GLN A 4 10.12 57.95 -3.49
CA GLN A 4 10.27 57.21 -2.22
C GLN A 4 8.93 56.69 -1.70
N LEU A 5 7.82 57.39 -1.97
CA LEU A 5 6.47 56.91 -1.67
C LEU A 5 6.02 55.75 -2.58
N LEU A 6 6.48 55.72 -3.84
CA LEU A 6 6.20 54.61 -4.76
C LEU A 6 7.02 53.35 -4.43
N SER A 7 8.26 53.49 -3.95
CA SER A 7 9.09 52.35 -3.55
C SER A 7 8.61 51.68 -2.26
N THR A 8 8.07 52.43 -1.30
CA THR A 8 7.52 51.86 -0.06
C THR A 8 6.19 51.14 -0.28
N LEU A 9 5.37 51.62 -1.23
CA LEU A 9 4.10 50.96 -1.57
C LEU A 9 4.31 49.61 -2.28
N ALA A 10 5.32 49.52 -3.16
CA ALA A 10 5.65 48.27 -3.87
C ALA A 10 6.19 47.17 -2.92
N ALA A 11 7.00 47.55 -1.92
CA ALA A 11 7.50 46.61 -0.91
C ALA A 11 6.38 46.08 0.01
N SER A 12 5.32 46.87 0.22
CA SER A 12 4.17 46.49 1.05
C SER A 12 3.28 45.44 0.35
N VAL A 13 3.12 45.52 -0.98
CA VAL A 13 2.34 44.54 -1.76
C VAL A 13 3.07 43.19 -1.87
N LEU A 14 4.41 43.21 -1.97
CA LEU A 14 5.22 41.99 -1.99
C LEU A 14 5.18 41.20 -0.66
N LEU A 15 4.98 41.88 0.47
CA LEU A 15 4.82 41.25 1.79
C LEU A 15 3.42 40.64 2.01
N LEU A 16 2.39 41.12 1.29
CA LEU A 16 1.05 40.51 1.32
C LEU A 16 0.93 39.26 0.44
N SER A 17 1.87 39.03 -0.47
CA SER A 17 1.96 37.81 -1.30
C SER A 17 2.76 36.68 -0.64
N ALA A 18 3.20 36.84 0.61
CA ALA A 18 3.63 35.71 1.43
C ALA A 18 2.39 34.88 1.76
N SER A 19 2.06 33.95 0.85
CA SER A 19 1.06 32.92 1.05
C SER A 19 1.27 32.33 2.44
N VAL A 20 0.36 32.62 3.35
CA VAL A 20 0.26 31.90 4.61
C VAL A 20 0.11 30.44 4.23
N VAL A 21 1.18 29.67 4.37
CA VAL A 21 1.12 28.22 4.40
C VAL A 21 0.37 27.91 5.69
N GLN A 22 -0.96 27.98 5.63
CA GLN A 22 -1.79 27.49 6.70
C GLN A 22 -1.51 25.99 6.76
N ALA A 23 -1.03 25.54 7.92
CA ALA A 23 -1.02 24.11 8.22
C ALA A 23 -2.46 23.62 7.99
N GLN A 24 -2.67 22.77 7.00
CA GLN A 24 -3.98 22.15 6.81
C GLN A 24 -4.24 21.30 8.05
N ASP A 25 -5.35 21.57 8.72
CA ASP A 25 -5.83 20.71 9.80
C ASP A 25 -5.97 19.27 9.28
N ALA A 26 -5.70 18.30 10.15
CA ALA A 26 -5.89 16.90 9.83
C ALA A 26 -7.34 16.65 9.38
N PRO A 27 -7.58 15.78 8.38
CA PRO A 27 -8.93 15.47 7.93
C PRO A 27 -9.81 15.00 9.09
N SER A 28 -11.03 15.56 9.19
CA SER A 28 -11.99 15.23 10.25
C SER A 28 -12.44 13.77 10.25
N ARG A 29 -12.34 13.10 9.10
CA ARG A 29 -12.60 11.67 8.91
C ARG A 29 -11.40 11.02 8.25
N THR A 30 -10.82 10.03 8.94
CA THR A 30 -9.68 9.25 8.45
C THR A 30 -10.06 7.80 8.19
N GLU A 31 -9.58 7.25 7.08
CA GLU A 31 -9.82 5.87 6.66
C GLU A 31 -8.56 5.26 6.04
N CYS A 32 -8.23 4.02 6.43
CA CYS A 32 -7.31 3.17 5.67
C CYS A 32 -8.09 2.00 5.07
N ILE A 33 -7.97 1.84 3.76
CA ILE A 33 -8.60 0.75 3.01
C ILE A 33 -7.58 -0.37 2.84
N ALA A 34 -7.86 -1.53 3.43
CA ALA A 34 -7.12 -2.76 3.25
C ALA A 34 -7.74 -3.60 2.12
N PRO A 35 -7.02 -3.86 1.01
CA PRO A 35 -7.55 -4.67 -0.09
C PRO A 35 -7.54 -6.18 0.14
N ALA A 36 -7.85 -6.62 1.37
CA ALA A 36 -7.96 -8.03 1.74
C ALA A 36 -8.98 -8.22 2.87
N LYS A 37 -9.16 -9.47 3.32
CA LYS A 37 -9.88 -9.76 4.56
C LYS A 37 -9.02 -9.39 5.80
N PRO A 38 -9.64 -9.21 6.98
CA PRO A 38 -8.91 -8.96 8.22
C PRO A 38 -7.84 -10.03 8.51
N GLY A 39 -6.74 -9.62 9.16
CA GLY A 39 -5.65 -10.51 9.57
C GLY A 39 -4.52 -10.71 8.57
N GLY A 40 -4.64 -10.20 7.34
CA GLY A 40 -3.59 -10.25 6.32
C GLY A 40 -2.61 -9.06 6.35
N GLY A 41 -1.61 -9.07 5.47
CA GLY A 41 -0.59 -8.02 5.39
C GLY A 41 -1.16 -6.60 5.18
N PHE A 42 -2.18 -6.45 4.33
CA PHE A 42 -2.84 -5.14 4.13
C PHE A 42 -3.57 -4.63 5.38
N ASP A 43 -4.19 -5.53 6.17
CA ASP A 43 -4.81 -5.17 7.44
C ASP A 43 -3.75 -4.71 8.45
N LEU A 44 -2.63 -5.44 8.53
CA LEU A 44 -1.49 -5.06 9.35
C LEU A 44 -0.94 -3.68 8.95
N THR A 45 -0.77 -3.40 7.66
CA THR A 45 -0.40 -2.08 7.13
C THR A 45 -1.33 -0.98 7.62
N CYS A 46 -2.65 -1.18 7.51
CA CYS A 46 -3.62 -0.18 7.98
C CYS A 46 -3.59 0.00 9.50
N LYS A 47 -3.41 -1.08 10.27
CA LYS A 47 -3.29 -1.01 11.73
C LYS A 47 -2.02 -0.28 12.17
N LEU A 48 -0.89 -0.50 11.48
CA LEU A 48 0.34 0.24 11.75
C LEU A 48 0.13 1.75 11.53
N ILE A 49 -0.49 2.15 10.42
CA ILE A 49 -0.80 3.57 10.17
C ILE A 49 -1.74 4.13 11.24
N GLN A 50 -2.80 3.38 11.57
CA GLN A 50 -3.77 3.77 12.59
C GLN A 50 -3.11 4.06 13.94
N VAL A 51 -2.24 3.14 14.41
CA VAL A 51 -1.53 3.28 15.69
C VAL A 51 -0.52 4.41 15.62
N SER A 52 0.33 4.44 14.58
CA SER A 52 1.40 5.44 14.46
C SER A 52 0.87 6.87 14.37
N LEU A 53 -0.21 7.12 13.61
CA LEU A 53 -0.77 8.47 13.50
C LEU A 53 -1.45 8.92 14.79
N LEU A 54 -2.06 8.00 15.53
CA LEU A 54 -2.70 8.33 16.81
C LEU A 54 -1.66 8.61 17.90
N GLU A 55 -0.62 7.77 18.01
CA GLU A 55 0.46 7.93 19.01
C GLU A 55 1.26 9.22 18.79
N THR A 56 1.49 9.59 17.53
CA THR A 56 2.17 10.84 17.16
C THR A 56 1.28 12.08 17.27
N LYS A 57 -0.01 11.91 17.60
CA LYS A 57 -1.03 12.97 17.61
C LYS A 57 -1.21 13.67 16.26
N ALA A 58 -0.84 13.01 15.16
CA ALA A 58 -1.13 13.47 13.80
C ALA A 58 -2.62 13.39 13.46
N ILE A 59 -3.37 12.52 14.17
CA ILE A 59 -4.83 12.45 14.15
C ILE A 59 -5.35 12.43 15.59
N GLU A 60 -6.51 13.03 15.82
CA GLU A 60 -7.12 13.10 17.16
C GLU A 60 -7.97 11.86 17.51
N LYS A 61 -8.45 11.15 16.49
CA LYS A 61 -9.35 10.00 16.62
C LYS A 61 -8.78 8.80 15.89
N PRO A 62 -9.01 7.57 16.38
CA PRO A 62 -8.56 6.37 15.69
C PRO A 62 -9.06 6.33 14.23
N MET A 63 -8.13 6.10 13.30
CA MET A 63 -8.43 5.93 11.88
C MET A 63 -9.32 4.70 11.66
N ARG A 64 -10.35 4.81 10.82
CA ARG A 64 -11.21 3.66 10.48
C ARG A 64 -10.49 2.73 9.49
N VAL A 65 -10.54 1.42 9.72
CA VAL A 65 -10.07 0.42 8.74
C VAL A 65 -11.25 -0.16 8.00
N THR A 66 -11.18 -0.21 6.67
CA THR A 66 -12.17 -0.91 5.83
C THR A 66 -11.54 -1.92 4.90
N TYR A 67 -12.34 -2.90 4.51
CA TYR A 67 -11.88 -4.04 3.75
C TYR A 67 -12.57 -4.07 2.39
N ILE A 68 -11.79 -3.96 1.32
CA ILE A 68 -12.28 -4.04 -0.07
C ILE A 68 -11.44 -5.09 -0.80
N PRO A 69 -11.70 -6.39 -0.56
CA PRO A 69 -10.88 -7.46 -1.13
C PRO A 69 -11.07 -7.61 -2.65
N GLY A 70 -10.00 -8.00 -3.34
CA GLY A 70 -10.08 -8.45 -4.73
C GLY A 70 -8.86 -8.06 -5.57
N GLY A 71 -8.40 -8.97 -6.42
CA GLY A 71 -7.37 -8.72 -7.44
C GLY A 71 -6.04 -8.19 -6.87
N VAL A 72 -5.63 -8.62 -5.68
CA VAL A 72 -4.39 -8.18 -5.01
C VAL A 72 -4.30 -6.64 -4.90
N GLY A 73 -5.45 -5.96 -4.73
CA GLY A 73 -5.51 -4.49 -4.70
C GLY A 73 -6.33 -3.86 -5.81
N ALA A 74 -6.52 -4.55 -6.94
CA ALA A 74 -7.14 -3.96 -8.14
C ALA A 74 -8.53 -3.36 -7.87
N VAL A 75 -9.37 -4.05 -7.08
CA VAL A 75 -10.74 -3.60 -6.80
C VAL A 75 -10.74 -2.30 -5.99
N ALA A 76 -9.98 -2.25 -4.89
CA ALA A 76 -9.87 -1.07 -4.05
C ALA A 76 -9.22 0.09 -4.82
N TYR A 77 -8.14 -0.18 -5.54
CA TYR A 77 -7.41 0.79 -6.34
C TYR A 77 -8.33 1.47 -7.37
N ASN A 78 -9.00 0.68 -8.20
CA ASN A 78 -9.89 1.19 -9.24
C ASN A 78 -11.09 1.95 -8.66
N ALA A 79 -11.67 1.45 -7.56
CA ALA A 79 -12.80 2.12 -6.92
C ALA A 79 -12.41 3.51 -6.39
N ILE A 80 -11.24 3.63 -5.76
CA ILE A 80 -10.79 4.91 -5.19
C ILE A 80 -10.36 5.89 -6.27
N VAL A 81 -9.58 5.46 -7.25
CA VAL A 81 -9.17 6.32 -8.36
C VAL A 81 -10.39 6.83 -9.14
N ALA A 82 -11.38 5.95 -9.40
CA ALA A 82 -12.55 6.33 -10.19
C ALA A 82 -13.56 7.21 -9.44
N GLN A 83 -13.75 6.99 -8.13
CA GLN A 83 -14.90 7.55 -7.40
C GLN A 83 -14.51 8.48 -6.25
N ARG A 84 -13.32 8.32 -5.68
CA ARG A 84 -12.89 9.02 -4.45
C ARG A 84 -11.46 9.62 -4.55
N PRO A 85 -10.98 10.13 -5.71
CA PRO A 85 -9.56 10.50 -5.89
C PRO A 85 -9.12 11.71 -5.04
N ALA A 86 -10.05 12.55 -4.59
CA ALA A 86 -9.79 13.78 -3.85
C ALA A 86 -10.08 13.68 -2.33
N GLU A 87 -10.39 12.49 -1.80
CA GLU A 87 -10.73 12.34 -0.38
C GLU A 87 -9.46 12.38 0.50
N ALA A 88 -9.12 13.57 1.00
CA ALA A 88 -7.86 13.85 1.71
C ALA A 88 -7.57 12.95 2.93
N GLY A 89 -8.61 12.40 3.59
CA GLY A 89 -8.49 11.53 4.76
C GLY A 89 -8.43 10.03 4.45
N THR A 90 -8.43 9.63 3.17
CA THR A 90 -8.42 8.23 2.78
C THR A 90 -7.06 7.81 2.25
N VAL A 91 -6.54 6.71 2.78
CA VAL A 91 -5.36 6.02 2.26
C VAL A 91 -5.72 4.59 1.90
N VAL A 92 -5.01 4.01 0.94
CA VAL A 92 -5.19 2.61 0.51
C VAL A 92 -3.89 1.86 0.80
N ALA A 93 -3.97 0.79 1.57
CA ALA A 93 -2.82 -0.09 1.77
C ALA A 93 -2.44 -0.75 0.44
N PHE A 94 -1.14 -0.74 0.14
CA PHE A 94 -0.60 -1.24 -1.12
C PHE A 94 0.71 -2.00 -0.85
N SER A 95 1.01 -3.03 -1.64
CA SER A 95 2.18 -3.89 -1.43
C SER A 95 2.97 -4.11 -2.72
N GLY A 96 4.16 -4.70 -2.62
CA GLY A 96 4.92 -5.15 -3.78
C GLY A 96 4.12 -6.10 -4.68
N GLY A 97 3.26 -6.93 -4.11
CA GLY A 97 2.36 -7.81 -4.85
C GLY A 97 1.32 -7.06 -5.67
N SER A 98 0.77 -5.98 -5.12
CA SER A 98 -0.11 -5.07 -5.87
C SER A 98 0.66 -4.38 -7.00
N LEU A 99 1.88 -3.90 -6.74
CA LEU A 99 2.71 -3.21 -7.73
C LEU A 99 3.08 -4.12 -8.90
N LEU A 100 3.45 -5.37 -8.63
CA LEU A 100 3.71 -6.37 -9.68
C LEU A 100 2.46 -6.65 -10.52
N THR A 101 1.30 -6.74 -9.88
CA THR A 101 0.03 -6.98 -10.58
C THR A 101 -0.34 -5.78 -11.46
N LEU A 102 -0.12 -4.57 -10.96
CA LEU A 102 -0.30 -3.31 -11.68
C LEU A 102 0.64 -3.21 -12.89
N SER A 103 1.93 -3.53 -12.72
CA SER A 103 2.92 -3.47 -13.81
C SER A 103 2.69 -4.51 -14.91
N GLN A 104 1.99 -5.61 -14.58
CA GLN A 104 1.50 -6.60 -15.55
C GLN A 104 0.23 -6.14 -16.29
N GLY A 105 -0.28 -4.92 -16.05
CA GLY A 105 -1.51 -4.40 -16.66
C GLY A 105 -2.80 -5.01 -16.13
N LYS A 106 -2.74 -5.79 -15.04
CA LYS A 106 -3.91 -6.51 -14.50
C LYS A 106 -4.88 -5.63 -13.71
N PHE A 107 -4.55 -4.37 -13.49
CA PHE A 107 -5.46 -3.38 -12.88
C PHE A 107 -6.36 -2.71 -13.93
N GLY A 108 -6.09 -2.92 -15.22
CA GLY A 108 -6.93 -2.43 -16.31
C GLY A 108 -6.59 -1.00 -16.70
N ARG A 109 -7.55 -0.08 -16.55
CA ARG A 109 -7.47 1.28 -17.10
C ARG A 109 -6.42 2.17 -16.43
N TYR A 110 -6.19 1.98 -15.14
CA TYR A 110 -5.37 2.90 -14.33
C TYR A 110 -3.96 2.36 -14.13
N ASP A 111 -3.00 3.28 -14.01
CA ASP A 111 -1.57 3.00 -13.87
C ASP A 111 -0.94 3.71 -12.66
N VAL A 112 0.37 3.53 -12.46
CA VAL A 112 1.11 4.07 -11.32
C VAL A 112 1.03 5.60 -11.14
N ASN A 113 0.61 6.34 -12.18
CA ASN A 113 0.49 7.79 -12.17
C ASN A 113 -0.89 8.29 -11.72
N ASP A 114 -1.89 7.41 -11.63
CA ASP A 114 -3.25 7.76 -11.22
C ASP A 114 -3.44 7.89 -9.70
N VAL A 115 -2.36 7.69 -8.93
CA VAL A 115 -2.36 7.80 -7.48
C VAL A 115 -1.18 8.61 -6.97
N ARG A 116 -1.35 9.17 -5.78
CA ARG A 116 -0.25 9.77 -5.02
C ARG A 116 0.35 8.74 -4.08
N TRP A 117 1.56 8.28 -4.38
CA TRP A 117 2.36 7.45 -3.47
C TRP A 117 2.75 8.26 -2.24
N LEU A 118 2.47 7.72 -1.04
CA LEU A 118 2.66 8.45 0.22
C LEU A 118 3.95 8.03 0.93
N ALA A 119 4.00 6.79 1.39
CA ALA A 119 5.13 6.28 2.16
C ALA A 119 5.14 4.75 2.17
N THR A 120 6.31 4.17 2.38
CA THR A 120 6.48 2.77 2.76
C THR A 120 6.41 2.68 4.27
N VAL A 121 5.47 1.89 4.81
CA VAL A 121 5.29 1.78 6.27
C VAL A 121 5.91 0.52 6.87
N GLY A 122 6.33 -0.42 6.03
CA GLY A 122 6.96 -1.66 6.45
C GLY A 122 7.46 -2.48 5.27
N THR A 123 8.28 -3.47 5.59
CA THR A 123 8.81 -4.45 4.65
C THR A 123 8.44 -5.84 5.16
N ASP A 124 7.90 -6.68 4.28
CA ASP A 124 7.73 -8.10 4.54
C ASP A 124 8.78 -8.91 3.77
N TYR A 125 9.11 -10.09 4.30
CA TYR A 125 9.97 -11.05 3.65
C TYR A 125 9.15 -12.26 3.22
N GLY A 126 9.45 -12.79 2.04
CA GLY A 126 8.87 -14.05 1.59
C GLY A 126 9.24 -15.19 2.53
N MET A 127 8.27 -16.01 2.90
CA MET A 127 8.45 -17.17 3.75
C MET A 127 7.74 -18.37 3.12
N ILE A 128 8.37 -19.54 3.18
CA ILE A 128 7.70 -20.81 2.99
C ILE A 128 7.44 -21.40 4.36
N ALA A 129 6.18 -21.70 4.62
CA ALA A 129 5.76 -22.41 5.81
C ALA A 129 5.13 -23.74 5.40
N VAL A 130 5.36 -24.75 6.22
CA VAL A 130 4.72 -26.06 6.12
C VAL A 130 3.92 -26.31 7.40
N ARG A 131 3.01 -27.28 7.37
CA ARG A 131 2.30 -27.68 8.59
C ARG A 131 3.29 -28.23 9.63
N ALA A 132 2.95 -28.15 10.91
CA ALA A 132 3.82 -28.64 11.99
C ALA A 132 4.14 -30.15 11.87
N ASP A 133 3.20 -30.93 11.32
CA ASP A 133 3.31 -32.37 11.06
C ASP A 133 3.99 -32.70 9.71
N SER A 134 4.47 -31.70 8.97
CA SER A 134 5.11 -31.90 7.66
C SER A 134 6.34 -32.81 7.73
N PRO A 135 6.54 -33.72 6.75
CA PRO A 135 7.77 -34.51 6.65
C PRO A 135 8.98 -33.66 6.25
N TRP A 136 8.77 -32.51 5.59
CA TRP A 136 9.83 -31.60 5.17
C TRP A 136 10.25 -30.71 6.33
N LYS A 137 11.52 -30.80 6.74
CA LYS A 137 12.08 -30.06 7.88
C LYS A 137 13.02 -28.93 7.46
N SER A 138 13.44 -28.94 6.20
CA SER A 138 14.21 -27.88 5.58
C SER A 138 13.63 -27.51 4.20
N LEU A 139 14.03 -26.35 3.67
CA LEU A 139 13.71 -25.99 2.29
C LEU A 139 14.26 -27.01 1.30
N LYS A 140 15.45 -27.57 1.58
CA LYS A 140 16.07 -28.59 0.73
C LYS A 140 15.21 -29.85 0.65
N ASP A 141 14.64 -30.30 1.75
CA ASP A 141 13.76 -31.48 1.77
C ASP A 141 12.51 -31.26 0.91
N LEU A 142 11.94 -30.06 0.99
CA LEU A 142 10.79 -29.66 0.18
C LEU A 142 11.13 -29.66 -1.31
N LEU A 143 12.23 -29.02 -1.70
CA LEU A 143 12.67 -28.96 -3.10
C LEU A 143 13.01 -30.35 -3.64
N THR A 144 13.69 -31.19 -2.86
CA THR A 144 14.00 -32.58 -3.25
C THR A 144 12.72 -33.40 -3.47
N ALA A 145 11.68 -33.19 -2.65
CA ALA A 145 10.40 -33.86 -2.85
C ALA A 145 9.71 -33.37 -4.14
N MET A 146 9.73 -32.07 -4.41
CA MET A 146 9.18 -31.47 -5.64
C MET A 146 9.91 -31.96 -6.89
N GLU A 147 11.24 -32.04 -6.87
CA GLU A 147 12.05 -32.55 -7.99
C GLU A 147 11.72 -34.02 -8.31
N LYS A 148 11.54 -34.84 -7.27
CA LYS A 148 11.23 -36.26 -7.43
C LYS A 148 9.83 -36.51 -7.98
N ASP A 149 8.84 -35.75 -7.51
CA ASP A 149 7.47 -35.79 -7.99
C ASP A 149 6.82 -34.41 -7.84
N PRO A 150 6.70 -33.62 -8.93
CA PRO A 150 6.13 -32.28 -8.89
C PRO A 150 4.68 -32.23 -8.38
N ASN A 151 3.94 -33.34 -8.45
CA ASN A 151 2.56 -33.41 -7.96
C ASN A 151 2.47 -33.75 -6.46
N SER A 152 3.58 -34.13 -5.82
CA SER A 152 3.61 -34.53 -4.41
C SER A 152 3.48 -33.34 -3.45
N VAL A 153 3.72 -32.11 -3.93
CA VAL A 153 3.69 -30.89 -3.13
C VAL A 153 2.61 -29.94 -3.63
N VAL A 154 1.58 -29.73 -2.80
CA VAL A 154 0.55 -28.72 -3.06
C VAL A 154 0.97 -27.42 -2.38
N ILE A 155 1.20 -26.37 -3.16
CA ILE A 155 1.58 -25.04 -2.67
C ILE A 155 0.35 -24.14 -2.61
N GLY A 156 0.04 -23.63 -1.41
CA GLY A 156 -0.88 -22.51 -1.24
C GLY A 156 -0.14 -21.18 -1.41
N ALA A 157 -0.70 -20.26 -2.18
CA ALA A 157 -0.20 -18.90 -2.33
C ALA A 157 -1.22 -17.89 -1.80
N GLY A 158 -0.75 -16.78 -1.23
CA GLY A 158 -1.60 -15.72 -0.67
C GLY A 158 -2.33 -14.88 -1.72
N ALA A 159 -1.97 -15.01 -2.99
CA ALA A 159 -2.46 -14.18 -4.08
C ALA A 159 -2.60 -14.97 -5.39
N SER A 160 -3.22 -14.35 -6.40
CA SER A 160 -3.56 -14.97 -7.68
C SER A 160 -2.35 -15.38 -8.53
N ILE A 161 -2.58 -16.15 -9.60
CA ILE A 161 -1.54 -16.54 -10.56
C ILE A 161 -0.79 -15.31 -11.10
N GLY A 162 0.54 -15.41 -11.12
CA GLY A 162 1.45 -14.34 -11.55
C GLY A 162 1.63 -13.20 -10.55
N SER A 163 1.02 -13.27 -9.37
CA SER A 163 1.30 -12.37 -8.24
C SER A 163 2.68 -12.65 -7.63
N GLN A 164 3.13 -11.78 -6.75
CA GLN A 164 4.44 -11.92 -6.09
C GLN A 164 4.57 -13.25 -5.33
N ASP A 165 3.51 -13.70 -4.64
CA ASP A 165 3.55 -14.97 -3.90
C ASP A 165 3.57 -16.18 -4.82
N TRP A 166 2.84 -16.11 -5.94
CA TRP A 166 2.89 -17.14 -6.96
C TRP A 166 4.28 -17.23 -7.59
N MET A 167 4.91 -16.08 -7.88
CA MET A 167 6.25 -16.04 -8.46
C MET A 167 7.30 -16.68 -7.54
N LYS A 168 7.21 -16.50 -6.22
CA LYS A 168 8.12 -17.15 -5.26
C LYS A 168 8.10 -18.68 -5.42
N ALA A 169 6.90 -19.26 -5.48
CA ALA A 169 6.73 -20.70 -5.67
C ALA A 169 7.23 -21.16 -7.05
N ALA A 170 6.88 -20.42 -8.11
CA ALA A 170 7.28 -20.74 -9.48
C ALA A 170 8.81 -20.71 -9.66
N LEU A 171 9.50 -19.72 -9.08
CA LEU A 171 10.96 -19.61 -9.15
C LEU A 171 11.68 -20.73 -8.39
N LEU A 172 11.08 -21.23 -7.31
CA LEU A 172 11.63 -22.36 -6.56
C LEU A 172 11.42 -23.69 -7.29
N ALA A 173 10.30 -23.84 -8.00
CA ALA A 173 10.01 -25.02 -8.81
C ALA A 173 10.86 -25.11 -10.10
N GLN A 174 11.58 -24.04 -10.46
CA GLN A 174 12.47 -24.00 -11.63
C GLN A 174 13.92 -24.42 -11.33
N GLN A 175 14.30 -24.51 -10.05
CA GLN A 175 15.63 -24.96 -9.64
C GLN A 175 15.69 -26.49 -9.67
#